data_AF-A0A251U9K0-F1
#
_entry.id   AF-A0A251U9K0-F1
#
_cell.length_a   1.000
_cell.length_b   1.000
_cell.length_c   1.000
_cell.angle_alpha   90.00
_cell.angle_beta   90.00
_cell.angle_gamma   90.00
#
_symmetry.space_group_name_H-M   'P 1'
#
loop_
_entity.id
_entity.type
_entity.pdbx_description
1 polymer ?
#
loop_
_entity_poly.entity_id
_entity_poly.type
_entity_poly.pdbx_seq_one_letter_code
_entity_poly.pdbx_strand_id
1 'polypeptide(L)'
;MRKARQLPLAKPYIVAVQSNNVFTVNEALNEIYVEDEGYDRLRESIDVHANIDQIGLAQKIEKHELHEMRRVATYIYKKVGRWKQSIALFKKDRVYKDAMETASQ
;
A
#
# COMPACT_ATOMS: atom_id res chain seq x y z
N MET A 1 -10.06 -12.78 13.73
CA MET A 1 -8.76 -13.36 14.12
C MET A 1 -8.35 -14.41 13.09
N ARG A 2 -7.90 -13.99 11.89
CA ARG A 2 -7.38 -14.94 10.89
C ARG A 2 -6.05 -15.49 11.39
N LYS A 3 -5.82 -16.79 11.21
CA LYS A 3 -4.65 -17.57 11.68
C LYS A 3 -3.35 -17.02 11.08
N ALA A 4 -2.84 -15.91 11.62
CA ALA A 4 -1.69 -15.16 11.11
C ALA A 4 -0.35 -15.92 11.14
N ARG A 5 -0.30 -17.12 11.75
CA ARG A 5 0.94 -17.91 11.87
C ARG A 5 1.22 -18.87 10.71
N GLN A 6 0.31 -19.01 9.73
CA GLN A 6 0.50 -19.92 8.58
C GLN A 6 0.56 -19.20 7.22
N LEU A 7 0.27 -17.91 7.20
CA LEU A 7 0.29 -17.08 5.99
C LEU A 7 1.68 -17.00 5.30
N PRO A 8 2.82 -16.94 6.02
CA PRO A 8 4.13 -16.88 5.37
C PRO A 8 4.46 -18.13 4.55
N LEU A 9 4.00 -19.32 4.99
CA LEU A 9 4.23 -20.58 4.28
C LEU A 9 3.43 -20.68 2.97
N ALA A 10 2.27 -20.01 2.93
CA ALA A 10 1.39 -19.98 1.78
C ALA A 10 1.73 -18.85 0.78
N LYS A 11 2.71 -17.97 1.07
CA LYS A 11 3.16 -16.87 0.19
C LYS A 11 3.27 -17.28 -1.29
N PRO A 12 4.02 -18.32 -1.69
CA PRO A 12 4.15 -18.68 -3.10
C PRO A 12 2.83 -19.10 -3.74
N TYR A 13 1.95 -19.75 -2.97
CA TYR A 13 0.62 -20.14 -3.45
C TYR A 13 -0.32 -18.93 -3.59
N ILE A 14 -0.28 -17.99 -2.65
CA ILE A 14 -1.07 -16.75 -2.68
C ILE A 14 -0.64 -15.86 -3.86
N VAL A 15 0.66 -15.78 -4.15
CA VAL A 15 1.19 -15.08 -5.34
C VAL A 15 0.70 -15.75 -6.63
N ALA A 16 0.69 -17.08 -6.70
CA ALA A 16 0.16 -17.80 -7.87
C ALA A 16 -1.35 -17.57 -8.09
N VAL A 17 -2.12 -17.38 -7.02
CA VAL A 17 -3.57 -17.12 -7.07
C VAL A 17 -3.88 -15.62 -7.26
N GLN A 18 -2.88 -14.74 -7.13
CA GLN A 18 -3.03 -13.28 -7.29
C GLN A 18 -3.50 -12.89 -8.70
N SER A 19 -3.20 -13.71 -9.72
CA SER A 19 -3.71 -13.55 -11.08
C SER A 19 -5.24 -13.51 -11.17
N ASN A 20 -5.94 -14.14 -10.21
CA ASN A 20 -7.40 -14.18 -10.18
C ASN A 20 -8.02 -12.88 -9.61
N ASN A 21 -7.19 -11.91 -9.18
CA ASN A 21 -7.60 -10.59 -8.68
C ASN A 21 -8.73 -10.65 -7.63
N VAL A 22 -8.63 -11.64 -6.73
CA VAL A 22 -9.63 -11.85 -5.67
C VAL A 22 -9.32 -10.91 -4.51
N PHE A 23 -10.32 -10.11 -4.11
CA PHE A 23 -10.19 -9.10 -3.05
C PHE A 23 -9.52 -9.62 -1.78
N THR A 24 -9.98 -10.76 -1.25
CA THR A 24 -9.48 -11.34 -0.01
C THR A 24 -8.05 -11.85 -0.09
N VAL A 25 -7.61 -12.28 -1.29
CA VAL A 25 -6.25 -12.76 -1.56
C VAL A 25 -5.30 -11.56 -1.64
N ASN A 26 -5.70 -10.53 -2.38
CA ASN A 26 -4.92 -9.30 -2.51
C ASN A 26 -4.77 -8.58 -1.16
N GLU A 27 -5.83 -8.52 -0.36
CA GLU A 27 -5.79 -7.91 0.97
C GLU A 27 -4.82 -8.66 1.90
N ALA A 28 -4.93 -10.00 1.98
CA ALA A 28 -4.05 -10.81 2.80
C ALA A 28 -2.58 -10.70 2.34
N LEU A 29 -2.33 -10.65 1.03
CA LEU A 29 -0.98 -10.52 0.50
C LEU A 29 -0.38 -9.14 0.75
N ASN A 30 -1.18 -8.08 0.63
CA ASN A 30 -0.72 -6.73 0.94
C ASN A 30 -0.43 -6.56 2.44
N GLU A 31 -1.21 -7.18 3.32
CA GLU A 31 -0.89 -7.21 4.76
C GLU A 31 0.46 -7.87 5.02
N ILE A 32 0.73 -8.99 4.37
CA ILE A 32 2.03 -9.67 4.45
C ILE A 32 3.16 -8.77 3.94
N TYR A 33 2.99 -8.06 2.83
CA TYR A 33 4.01 -7.13 2.32
C TYR A 33 4.24 -5.93 3.25
N VAL A 34 3.20 -5.49 3.97
CA VAL A 34 3.34 -4.46 4.99
C VAL A 34 4.15 -4.97 6.18
N GLU A 35 3.88 -6.20 6.64
CA GLU A 35 4.63 -6.84 7.73
C GLU A 35 6.09 -7.16 7.36
N ASP A 36 6.35 -7.54 6.11
CA ASP A 36 7.70 -7.80 5.58
C ASP A 36 8.49 -6.53 5.22
N GLU A 37 7.87 -5.35 5.32
CA GLU A 37 8.44 -4.06 4.85
C GLU A 37 8.81 -4.05 3.35
N GLY A 38 8.17 -4.89 2.54
CA GLY A 38 8.46 -5.07 1.11
C GLY A 38 7.78 -4.02 0.22
N TYR A 39 8.20 -2.76 0.31
CA TYR A 39 7.58 -1.62 -0.39
C TYR A 39 7.55 -1.76 -1.92
N ASP A 40 8.59 -2.32 -2.55
CA ASP A 40 8.64 -2.50 -4.01
C ASP A 40 7.55 -3.45 -4.50
N ARG A 41 7.42 -4.61 -3.84
CA ARG A 41 6.41 -5.62 -4.16
C ARG A 41 5.00 -5.14 -3.87
N LEU A 42 4.83 -4.36 -2.80
CA LEU A 42 3.55 -3.77 -2.47
C LEU A 42 3.10 -2.80 -3.56
N ARG A 43 4.02 -1.98 -4.09
CA ARG A 43 3.71 -1.05 -5.18
C ARG A 43 3.33 -1.78 -6.47
N GLU A 44 4.11 -2.79 -6.86
CA GLU A 44 3.78 -3.64 -8.02
C GLU A 44 2.40 -4.30 -7.85
N SER A 45 2.13 -4.85 -6.67
CA SER A 45 0.82 -5.46 -6.34
C SER A 45 -0.33 -4.48 -6.53
N ILE A 46 -0.19 -3.24 -6.08
CA ILE A 46 -1.21 -2.18 -6.20
C ILE A 46 -1.41 -1.72 -7.65
N ASP A 47 -0.34 -1.75 -8.46
CA ASP A 47 -0.41 -1.35 -9.86
C ASP A 47 -1.03 -2.42 -10.75
N VAL A 48 -0.74 -3.69 -10.50
CA VAL A 48 -1.28 -4.82 -11.27
C VAL A 48 -2.71 -5.18 -10.82
N HIS A 49 -3.02 -5.09 -9.52
CA HIS A 49 -4.28 -5.58 -8.97
C HIS A 49 -5.16 -4.45 -8.41
N ALA A 50 -6.21 -4.09 -9.16
CA ALA A 50 -7.12 -3.01 -8.79
C ALA A 50 -8.18 -3.40 -7.74
N ASN A 51 -8.42 -4.70 -7.49
CA ASN A 51 -9.45 -5.17 -6.57
C ASN A 51 -8.91 -5.23 -5.12
N ILE A 52 -8.75 -4.06 -4.52
CA ILE A 52 -8.26 -3.87 -3.15
C ILE A 52 -8.95 -2.69 -2.48
N ASP A 53 -9.02 -2.70 -1.15
CA ASP A 53 -9.38 -1.51 -0.39
C ASP A 53 -8.20 -0.54 -0.32
N GLN A 54 -8.10 0.31 -1.35
CA GLN A 54 -7.02 1.29 -1.49
C GLN A 54 -7.00 2.29 -0.33
N ILE A 55 -8.17 2.70 0.16
CA ILE A 55 -8.26 3.72 1.21
C ILE A 55 -7.90 3.11 2.57
N GLY A 56 -8.46 1.94 2.90
CA GLY A 56 -8.14 1.25 4.14
C GLY A 56 -6.66 0.86 4.22
N LEU A 57 -6.07 0.42 3.10
CA LEU A 57 -4.65 0.12 3.02
C LEU A 57 -3.77 1.36 3.23
N ALA A 58 -4.08 2.49 2.57
CA ALA A 58 -3.33 3.73 2.75
C ALA A 58 -3.38 4.25 4.21
N GLN A 59 -4.53 4.14 4.87
CA GLN A 59 -4.68 4.52 6.29
C GLN A 59 -3.94 3.61 7.27
N LYS A 60 -3.71 2.34 6.92
CA LYS A 60 -2.84 1.45 7.71
C LYS A 60 -1.38 1.86 7.52
N ILE A 61 -0.96 2.09 6.28
CA ILE A 61 0.44 2.36 5.92
C ILE A 61 0.90 3.77 6.33
N GLU A 62 0.02 4.78 6.36
CA GLU A 62 0.39 6.15 6.75
C GLU A 62 0.96 6.27 8.19
N LYS A 63 0.66 5.29 9.05
CA LYS A 63 1.12 5.21 10.43
C LYS A 63 2.42 4.40 10.60
N HIS A 64 2.93 3.82 9.52
CA HIS A 64 4.14 3.01 9.56
C HIS A 64 5.38 3.85 9.90
N GLU A 65 6.33 3.25 10.62
CA GLU A 65 7.56 3.92 11.05
C GLU A 65 8.48 4.19 9.85
N LEU A 66 8.60 3.22 8.94
CA LEU A 66 9.37 3.33 7.71
C LEU A 66 8.81 4.43 6.78
N HIS A 67 9.69 5.35 6.39
CA HIS A 67 9.32 6.45 5.49
C HIS A 67 8.91 5.96 4.09
N GLU A 68 9.60 4.94 3.54
CA GLU A 68 9.28 4.40 2.21
C GLU A 68 7.86 3.80 2.17
N MET A 69 7.41 3.17 3.26
CA MET A 69 6.02 2.72 3.38
C MET A 69 5.06 3.90 3.32
N ARG A 70 5.33 4.98 4.06
CA ARG A 70 4.50 6.20 4.00
C ARG A 70 4.46 6.82 2.60
N ARG A 71 5.53 6.70 1.80
CA ARG A 71 5.52 7.11 0.38
C ARG A 71 4.63 6.23 -0.49
N VAL A 72 4.52 4.93 -0.21
CA VAL A 72 3.52 4.07 -0.87
C VAL A 72 2.10 4.52 -0.50
N ALA A 73 1.85 4.92 0.76
CA ALA A 73 0.55 5.47 1.15
C ALA A 73 0.20 6.77 0.38
N THR A 74 1.16 7.69 0.22
CA THR A 74 0.92 8.91 -0.58
C THR A 74 0.67 8.60 -2.04
N TYR A 75 1.36 7.60 -2.62
CA TYR A 75 1.12 7.11 -3.97
C TYR A 75 -0.31 6.57 -4.14
N ILE A 76 -0.78 5.74 -3.21
CA ILE A 76 -2.16 5.24 -3.22
C ILE A 76 -3.15 6.40 -3.13
N TYR A 77 -2.94 7.36 -2.22
CA TYR A 77 -3.83 8.51 -2.10
C TYR A 77 -3.87 9.36 -3.37
N LYS A 78 -2.75 9.51 -4.11
CA LYS A 78 -2.73 10.17 -5.43
C LYS A 78 -3.57 9.41 -6.45
N LYS A 79 -3.41 8.07 -6.52
CA LYS A 79 -4.14 7.21 -7.46
C LYS A 79 -5.66 7.25 -7.26
N VAL A 80 -6.12 7.38 -6.01
CA VAL A 80 -7.54 7.52 -5.64
C VAL A 80 -8.07 8.97 -5.82
N GLY A 81 -7.18 9.95 -6.04
CA GLY A 81 -7.57 11.37 -6.13
C GLY A 81 -7.73 12.07 -4.78
N ARG A 82 -7.19 11.51 -3.69
CA ARG A 82 -7.20 12.09 -2.34
C ARG A 82 -5.98 12.99 -2.08
N TRP A 83 -5.89 14.06 -2.84
CA TRP A 83 -4.77 15.01 -2.81
C TRP A 83 -4.50 15.63 -1.44
N LYS A 84 -5.56 15.99 -0.70
CA LYS A 84 -5.46 16.62 0.64
C LYS A 84 -4.70 15.72 1.64
N GLN A 85 -4.99 14.43 1.63
CA GLN A 85 -4.33 13.47 2.54
C GLN A 85 -2.88 13.22 2.11
N SER A 86 -2.64 13.11 0.81
CA SER A 86 -1.29 12.97 0.25
C SER A 86 -0.39 14.17 0.61
N ILE A 87 -0.89 15.40 0.44
CA ILE A 87 -0.17 16.64 0.80
C ILE A 87 0.09 16.72 2.32
N ALA A 88 -0.87 16.31 3.16
CA ALA A 88 -0.68 16.30 4.61
C ALA A 88 0.45 15.35 5.04
N LEU A 89 0.54 14.18 4.42
CA LEU A 89 1.62 13.22 4.62
C LEU A 89 2.98 13.78 4.16
N PHE A 90 3.05 14.34 2.95
CA PHE A 90 4.30 14.94 2.48
C PHE A 90 4.79 16.08 3.37
N LYS A 91 3.87 16.91 3.92
CA LYS A 91 4.21 17.94 4.90
C LYS A 91 4.75 17.35 6.20
N LYS A 92 4.15 16.27 6.70
CA LYS A 92 4.61 15.57 7.90
C LYS A 92 6.02 14.99 7.71
N ASP A 93 6.28 14.43 6.54
CA ASP A 93 7.55 13.85 6.17
C ASP A 93 8.60 14.87 5.67
N ARG A 94 8.23 16.16 5.61
CA ARG A 94 9.08 17.27 5.10
C ARG A 94 9.56 17.08 3.65
N VAL A 95 8.83 16.30 2.86
CA VAL A 95 9.10 16.07 1.43
C VAL A 95 8.33 17.11 0.61
N TYR A 96 8.84 18.34 0.63
CA TYR A 96 8.12 19.47 0.02
C TYR A 96 8.11 19.44 -1.51
N LYS A 97 9.11 18.80 -2.14
CA LYS A 97 9.17 18.65 -3.60
C LYS A 97 7.97 17.86 -4.13
N ASP A 98 7.76 16.66 -3.59
CA ASP A 98 6.65 15.78 -3.98
C ASP A 98 5.29 16.40 -3.60
N ALA A 99 5.23 17.19 -2.52
CA ALA A 99 4.04 17.95 -2.15
C ALA A 99 3.66 19.00 -3.21
N MET A 100 4.64 19.73 -3.73
CA MET A 100 4.43 20.74 -4.77
C MET A 100 4.00 20.11 -6.09
N GLU A 101 4.66 19.01 -6.50
CA GLU A 101 4.26 18.27 -7.70
C GLU A 101 2.84 17.72 -7.58
N THR A 102 2.47 17.22 -6.40
CA THR A 102 1.13 16.69 -6.13
C THR A 102 0.06 17.79 -6.04
N ALA A 103 0.42 19.02 -5.69
CA ALA A 103 -0.48 20.17 -5.70
C ALA A 103 -0.65 20.80 -7.11
N SER A 104 0.30 20.52 -8.02
CA SER A 104 0.26 21.01 -9.40
C SER A 104 -0.57 20.13 -10.34
N GLN A 105 -0.88 18.89 -9.95
CA GLN A 105 -1.73 17.95 -10.68
C GLN A 105 -3.20 18.16 -10.33
#